data_AF-A0A3A3GN03-F1
#
_entry.id   AF-A0A3A3GN03-F1
#
_cell.length_a   1.000
_cell.length_b   1.000
_cell.length_c   1.000
_cell.angle_alpha   90.00
_cell.angle_beta   90.00
_cell.angle_gamma   90.00
#
_symmetry.space_group_name_H-M   'P 1'
#
loop_
_entity.id
_entity.type
_entity.pdbx_description
1 polymer ?
#
loop_
_entity_poly.entity_id
_entity_poly.type
_entity_poly.pdbx_seq_one_letter_code
_entity_poly.pdbx_strand_id
1 'polypeptide(L)' 'MGVAMSFDVTKERIEVAIRPKLRYTPTILSIRGQTGTVELHADEEQLAEIMIAINEHLQTAKEEIA' A
#
# COMPACT_ATOMS: atom_id res chain seq x y z
N MET A 1 -16.01 5.66 14.65
CA MET A 1 -16.19 4.28 14.18
C MET A 1 -15.29 4.07 12.97
N GLY A 2 -14.34 3.15 13.03
CA GLY A 2 -13.43 2.86 11.91
C GLY A 2 -13.95 1.67 11.11
N VAL A 3 -13.94 1.77 9.78
CA VAL A 3 -14.25 0.65 8.89
C VAL A 3 -12.93 0.02 8.48
N ALA A 4 -12.75 -1.27 8.76
CA ALA A 4 -11.65 -2.05 8.20
C ALA A 4 -12.11 -2.68 6.88
N MET A 5 -11.34 -2.47 5.81
CA MET A 5 -11.55 -3.15 4.53
C MET A 5 -10.38 -4.09 4.32
N SER A 6 -10.67 -5.37 4.05
CA SER A 6 -9.66 -6.37 3.68
C SER A 6 -9.78 -6.71 2.21
N PHE A 7 -8.62 -6.92 1.58
CA PHE A 7 -8.52 -7.25 0.16
C PHE A 7 -7.48 -8.37 0.01
N ASP A 8 -7.91 -9.55 -0.43
CA ASP A 8 -7.02 -10.68 -0.70
C ASP A 8 -6.59 -10.66 -2.17
N VAL A 9 -5.28 -10.55 -2.40
CA VAL A 9 -4.67 -10.49 -3.72
C VAL A 9 -3.56 -11.52 -3.91
N THR A 10 -3.46 -12.50 -3.01
CA THR A 10 -2.31 -13.42 -2.90
C THR A 10 -2.01 -14.24 -4.16
N LYS A 11 -2.96 -14.39 -5.09
CA LYS A 11 -2.81 -15.15 -6.34
C LYS A 11 -3.09 -14.33 -7.60
N GLU A 12 -3.19 -13.01 -7.46
CA GLU A 12 -3.57 -12.12 -8.55
C GLU A 12 -2.44 -11.15 -8.87
N ARG A 13 -2.34 -10.76 -10.15
CA ARG A 13 -1.48 -9.65 -10.53
C ARG A 13 -2.13 -8.36 -10.04
N ILE A 14 -1.41 -7.61 -9.23
CA ILE A 14 -1.84 -6.28 -8.79
C ILE A 14 -1.12 -5.17 -9.55
N GLU A 15 -1.80 -4.04 -9.67
CA GLU A 15 -1.23 -2.77 -10.11
C GLU A 15 -1.18 -1.84 -8.91
N VAL A 16 0.01 -1.33 -8.59
CA VAL A 16 0.23 -0.39 -7.49
C VAL A 16 0.72 0.92 -8.09
N ALA A 17 0.02 2.02 -7.78
CA ALA A 17 0.37 3.34 -8.27
C ALA A 17 0.24 4.40 -7.17
N ILE A 18 1.17 5.35 -7.17
CA ILE A 18 1.12 6.53 -6.30
C ILE A 18 0.80 7.75 -7.16
N ARG A 19 -0.31 8.42 -6.86
CA ARG A 19 -0.65 9.73 -7.43
C ARG A 19 -0.17 10.81 -6.47
N PRO A 20 0.78 11.67 -6.85
CA PRO A 20 1.33 12.69 -5.97
C PRO A 20 0.27 13.71 -5.57
N LYS A 21 0.51 14.38 -4.44
CA LYS A 21 -0.34 15.45 -3.94
C LYS A 21 -0.58 16.52 -5.01
N LEU A 22 -1.84 16.88 -5.18
CA LEU A 22 -2.29 18.03 -5.96
C LEU A 22 -2.77 19.14 -5.03
N ARG A 23 -3.04 20.33 -5.57
CA ARG A 23 -3.39 21.54 -4.81
C ARG A 23 -4.54 21.35 -3.79
N TYR A 24 -5.47 20.45 -4.07
CA TYR A 24 -6.64 20.16 -3.23
C TYR A 24 -6.82 18.67 -2.93
N THR A 25 -5.85 17.82 -3.28
CA THR A 25 -5.98 16.36 -3.14
C THR A 25 -4.71 15.81 -2.50
N PRO A 26 -4.79 15.05 -1.40
CA PRO A 26 -3.62 14.41 -0.80
C PRO A 26 -3.00 13.38 -1.76
N THR A 27 -1.82 12.87 -1.42
CA THR A 27 -1.23 11.77 -2.17
C THR A 27 -2.12 10.53 -2.03
N ILE A 28 -2.30 9.79 -3.12
CA ILE A 28 -3.15 8.60 -3.13
C ILE A 28 -2.33 7.40 -3.55
N LEU A 29 -2.23 6.41 -2.66
CA LEU A 29 -1.74 5.08 -2.99
C LEU A 29 -2.93 4.23 -3.46
N SER A 30 -2.90 3.78 -4.71
CA SER A 30 -3.93 2.95 -5.31
C SER A 30 -3.41 1.55 -5.53
N ILE A 31 -4.13 0.55 -5.02
CA ILE A 31 -3.87 -0.87 -5.24
C ILE A 31 -5.06 -1.44 -5.98
N ARG A 32 -4.84 -1.86 -7.23
CA ARG A 32 -5.86 -2.47 -8.07
C ARG A 32 -5.59 -3.97 -8.23
N GLY A 33 -6.55 -4.79 -7.84
CA GLY A 33 -6.61 -6.23 -8.14
C GLY A 33 -7.76 -6.54 -9.10
N GLN A 34 -8.03 -7.83 -9.33
CA GLN A 34 -9.11 -8.24 -10.24
C GLN A 34 -10.51 -7.94 -9.65
N THR A 35 -10.63 -8.07 -8.33
CA THR A 35 -11.90 -7.97 -7.60
C THR A 35 -12.23 -6.55 -7.14
N GLY A 36 -11.30 -5.60 -7.26
CA GLY A 36 -11.52 -4.24 -6.79
C GLY A 36 -10.29 -3.35 -6.78
N THR A 37 -10.46 -2.12 -6.28
CA THR A 37 -9.38 -1.16 -6.07
C THR A 37 -9.51 -0.58 -4.67
N VAL A 38 -8.40 -0.54 -3.94
CA VAL A 38 -8.28 0.15 -2.65
C VAL A 38 -7.46 1.42 -2.86
N GLU A 39 -7.99 2.54 -2.40
CA GLU A 39 -7.30 3.83 -2.44
C GLU A 39 -7.05 4.33 -1.01
N LEU A 40 -5.77 4.50 -0.68
CA LEU A 40 -5.33 5.09 0.57
C LEU A 40 -4.94 6.54 0.33
N HIS A 41 -5.67 7.45 0.98
CA HIS A 41 -5.33 8.86 1.01
C HIS A 41 -4.38 9.10 2.17
N ALA A 42 -3.13 9.43 1.85
CA ALA A 42 -2.07 9.58 2.84
C ALA A 42 -1.20 10.79 2.50
N ASP A 43 -0.57 11.38 3.50
CA ASP A 43 0.51 12.34 3.30
C ASP A 43 1.87 11.62 3.09
N GLU A 44 2.92 12.40 2.85
CA GLU A 44 4.25 11.86 2.56
C GLU A 44 4.85 11.11 3.76
N GLU A 45 4.58 11.58 4.99
CA GLU A 45 5.07 10.95 6.22
C GLU A 45 4.41 9.57 6.41
N GLN A 46 3.10 9.49 6.23
CA GLN A 46 2.35 8.24 6.30
C GLN A 46 2.77 7.23 5.23
N LEU A 47 3.08 7.69 4.00
CA LEU A 47 3.59 6.81 2.96
C LEU A 47 5.01 6.31 3.25
N ALA A 48 5.85 7.13 3.87
CA ALA A 48 7.18 6.72 4.32
C ALA A 48 7.09 5.61 5.38
N GLU A 49 6.20 5.75 6.36
CA GLU A 49 5.93 4.72 7.38
C GLU A 49 5.48 3.39 6.76
N ILE A 50 4.59 3.44 5.76
CA ILE A 50 4.16 2.24 5.02
C ILE A 50 5.34 1.58 4.31
N MET A 51 6.19 2.38 3.66
CA MET A 51 7.38 1.87 2.97
C MET A 51 8.36 1.21 3.95
N ILE A 52 8.57 1.82 5.12
CA ILE A 52 9.43 1.25 6.17
C ILE A 52 8.90 -0.11 6.60
N ALA A 53 7.62 -0.20 6.97
CA ALA A 53 7.01 -1.46 7.43
C ALA A 53 7.08 -2.57 6.36
N ILE A 54 6.87 -2.25 5.08
CA ILE A 54 7.02 -3.21 3.98
C ILE A 54 8.47 -3.68 3.87
N ASN A 55 9.43 -2.75 3.91
CA ASN A 55 10.84 -3.09 3.78
C ASN A 55 11.34 -3.94 4.95
N GLU A 56 10.95 -3.63 6.18
CA GLU A 56 11.28 -4.42 7.38
C GLU A 56 10.79 -5.86 7.23
N HIS A 57 9.53 -6.07 6.84
CA HIS A 57 8.99 -7.41 6.61
C HIS A 57 9.77 -8.19 5.54
N LEU A 58 10.10 -7.53 4.42
CA LEU A 58 10.86 -8.15 3.33
C LEU A 58 12.31 -8.44 3.71
N GLN A 59 12.91 -7.68 4.63
CA GLN A 59 14.25 -7.95 5.16
C GLN A 59 14.22 -9.19 6.06
N THR A 60 13.30 -9.27 7.02
CA THR A 60 13.14 -10.45 7.89
C THR A 60 12.88 -11.72 7.07
N ALA A 61 12.00 -11.66 6.07
CA ALA A 61 11.72 -12.82 5.21
C ALA A 61 12.95 -13.31 4.43
N LYS A 62 13.91 -12.43 4.10
CA LYS A 62 15.17 -12.83 3.46
C LYS A 62 16.11 -13.53 4.42
N GLU A 63 16.15 -13.08 5.68
CA GLU A 63 16.99 -13.68 6.72
C GLU A 63 16.50 -15.07 7.14
N GLU A 64 15.19 -15.33 7.09
CA GLU A 64 14.62 -16.65 7.39
C GLU A 64 14.88 -17.71 6.30
N ILE A 65 15.28 -17.29 5.10
CA ILE A 65 15.55 -18.18 3.94
C ILE A 65 17.07 -18.36 3.72
N ALA A 66 17.91 -17.62 4.44
CA ALA A 66 19.37 -17.69 4.38
C ALA A 66 19.96 -18.66 5.41
#